data_AF-A0A8H3ANA0-F1
#
_entry.id   AF-A0A8H3ANA0-F1
#
_cell.length_a   1.000
_cell.length_b   1.000
_cell.length_c   1.000
_cell.angle_alpha   90.00
_cell.angle_beta   90.00
_cell.angle_gamma   90.00
#
_symmetry.space_group_name_H-M   'P 1'
#
loop_
_entity.id
_entity.type
_entity.pdbx_description
1 polymer ?
#
loop_
_entity_poly.entity_id
_entity_poly.type
_entity_poly.pdbx_seq_one_letter_code
_entity_poly.pdbx_strand_id
1 'polypeptide(L)'
;MSFYDDLPPPYYAAAETLETEHRDVASLIRQLSKDIVKCDQQFYDVGLLLEGRYTLKVAPPNLSDNWRTHKRTFTDVIWAARGAATSVQVRNTDFIQVILPALGDPSMSRESKIKELGTFITRSPPKFLTSTETADKLGGINTGITDILKKYEESADKMIASVKDDIAKLEAERDQQKEKEKDSQEKKGGRSWFSSRPVATPAPAETVDYDSKIADEKSKIETINKQRDDLNSKLADIRFALNTIPEQVGQCFSTTWTHLTNDAIHLKNRMEGSTSDPLPDIALVTRVYKAINLALEYYSTNVNNA
;
A
#
# COMPACT_ATOMS: atom_id res chain seq x y z
N MET A 1 -46.20 16.84 12.78
CA MET A 1 -45.04 15.93 12.77
C MET A 1 -43.87 16.75 12.28
N SER A 2 -42.99 17.12 13.21
CA SER A 2 -41.85 18.00 12.95
C SER A 2 -40.76 17.17 12.27
N PHE A 3 -40.26 17.60 11.11
CA PHE A 3 -39.11 16.97 10.43
C PHE A 3 -37.80 17.03 11.25
N TYR A 4 -37.83 17.60 12.46
CA TYR A 4 -36.68 17.83 13.32
C TYR A 4 -36.50 16.76 14.42
N ASP A 5 -37.46 15.85 14.63
CA ASP A 5 -37.39 14.84 15.70
C ASP A 5 -36.55 13.59 15.34
N ASP A 6 -36.13 13.44 14.07
CA ASP A 6 -35.34 12.29 13.57
C ASP A 6 -33.84 12.57 13.40
N LEU A 7 -33.35 13.75 13.79
CA LEU A 7 -31.91 14.02 13.76
C LEU A 7 -31.24 13.32 14.95
N PRO A 8 -30.13 12.58 14.75
CA PRO A 8 -29.38 12.01 15.86
C PRO A 8 -29.01 13.12 16.85
N PRO A 9 -28.98 12.84 18.16
CA PRO A 9 -28.67 13.86 19.16
C PRO A 9 -27.34 14.54 18.81
N PRO A 10 -27.26 15.87 18.94
CA PRO A 10 -26.04 16.60 18.63
C PRO A 10 -24.85 16.02 19.39
N TYR A 11 -23.72 15.93 18.71
CA TYR A 11 -22.51 15.29 19.22
C TYR A 11 -21.97 15.95 20.51
N TYR A 12 -22.35 17.19 20.79
CA TYR A 12 -22.03 17.89 22.04
C TYR A 12 -22.89 17.50 23.26
N ALA A 13 -23.88 16.61 23.13
CA ALA A 13 -24.77 16.24 24.24
C ALA A 13 -24.10 15.31 25.28
N ALA A 14 -23.01 14.62 24.90
CA ALA A 14 -22.20 13.81 25.81
C ALA A 14 -20.70 14.01 25.50
N ALA A 15 -20.07 14.92 26.24
CA ALA A 15 -18.65 15.28 26.14
C ALA A 15 -17.70 14.07 26.07
N GLU A 16 -17.98 13.03 26.84
CA GLU A 16 -17.14 11.84 26.97
C GLU A 16 -17.24 10.91 25.73
N THR A 17 -18.44 10.73 25.20
CA THR A 17 -18.69 10.00 23.94
C THR A 17 -18.02 10.71 22.77
N LEU A 18 -18.16 12.03 22.71
CA LEU A 18 -17.53 12.89 21.71
C LEU A 18 -16.01 12.72 21.70
N GLU A 19 -15.38 12.80 22.87
CA GLU A 19 -13.93 12.64 23.00
C GLU A 19 -13.45 11.25 22.60
N THR A 20 -14.19 10.19 22.96
CA THR A 20 -13.81 8.81 22.65
C THR A 20 -13.87 8.56 21.15
N GLU A 21 -15.02 8.83 20.52
CA GLU A 21 -15.21 8.59 19.08
C GLU A 21 -14.24 9.43 18.23
N HIS A 22 -13.97 10.68 18.62
CA HIS A 22 -13.06 11.54 17.86
C HIS A 22 -11.58 11.17 18.07
N ARG A 23 -11.19 10.67 19.25
CA ARG A 23 -9.85 10.10 19.47
C ARG A 23 -9.66 8.86 18.61
N ASP A 24 -10.69 8.04 18.45
CA ASP A 24 -10.65 6.86 17.59
C ASP A 24 -10.50 7.27 16.11
N VAL A 25 -11.28 8.25 15.63
CA VAL A 25 -11.15 8.80 14.28
C VAL A 25 -9.76 9.39 14.04
N ALA A 26 -9.23 10.20 14.96
CA ALA A 26 -7.89 10.79 14.83
C ALA A 26 -6.78 9.72 14.81
N SER A 27 -6.91 8.68 15.63
CA SER A 27 -5.97 7.55 15.68
C SER A 27 -6.03 6.74 14.39
N LEU A 28 -7.22 6.49 13.87
CA LEU A 28 -7.44 5.78 12.61
C LEU A 28 -6.85 6.57 11.42
N ILE A 29 -7.07 7.87 11.33
CA ILE A 29 -6.46 8.72 10.28
C ILE A 29 -4.93 8.62 10.30
N ARG A 30 -4.31 8.62 11.48
CA ARG A 30 -2.85 8.46 11.60
C ARG A 30 -2.38 7.07 11.17
N GLN A 31 -3.11 6.03 11.55
CA GLN A 31 -2.80 4.66 11.16
C GLN A 31 -2.90 4.49 9.64
N LEU A 32 -3.98 5.01 9.02
CA LEU A 32 -4.18 5.01 7.57
C LEU A 32 -3.03 5.69 6.81
N SER A 33 -2.51 6.80 7.35
CA SER A 33 -1.35 7.45 6.75
C SER A 33 -0.12 6.54 6.72
N LYS A 34 0.12 5.76 7.79
CA LYS A 34 1.24 4.80 7.84
C LYS A 34 1.01 3.63 6.90
N ASP A 35 -0.22 3.12 6.83
CA ASP A 35 -0.57 1.99 5.97
C ASP A 35 -0.44 2.35 4.49
N ILE A 36 -0.78 3.59 4.10
CA ILE A 36 -0.55 4.10 2.74
C ILE A 36 0.93 4.16 2.40
N VAL A 37 1.77 4.71 3.29
CA VAL A 37 3.23 4.77 3.05
C VAL A 37 3.82 3.37 2.94
N LYS A 38 3.39 2.45 3.81
CA LYS A 38 3.80 1.04 3.73
C LYS A 38 3.38 0.41 2.41
N CYS A 39 2.16 0.67 1.95
CA CYS A 39 1.66 0.15 0.68
C CYS A 39 2.45 0.71 -0.52
N ASP A 40 2.78 2.01 -0.56
CA ASP A 40 3.62 2.55 -1.65
C ASP A 40 5.01 1.91 -1.67
N GLN A 41 5.60 1.70 -0.48
CA GLN A 41 6.86 0.99 -0.38
C GLN A 41 6.76 -0.44 -0.94
N GLN A 42 5.65 -1.15 -0.69
CA GLN A 42 5.41 -2.45 -1.29
C GLN A 42 5.27 -2.36 -2.83
N PHE A 43 4.62 -1.31 -3.35
CA PHE A 43 4.59 -1.04 -4.79
C PHE A 43 5.99 -0.85 -5.37
N TYR A 44 6.85 -0.11 -4.67
CA TYR A 44 8.24 0.09 -5.08
C TYR A 44 9.04 -1.22 -5.07
N ASP A 45 8.97 -1.99 -3.99
CA ASP A 45 9.69 -3.25 -3.83
C ASP A 45 9.34 -4.27 -4.92
N VAL A 46 8.05 -4.42 -5.22
CA VAL A 46 7.60 -5.28 -6.33
C VAL A 46 8.19 -4.79 -7.66
N GLY A 47 8.23 -3.48 -7.89
CA GLY A 47 8.87 -2.92 -9.08
C GLY A 47 10.33 -3.34 -9.22
N LEU A 48 11.09 -3.33 -8.12
CA LEU A 48 12.48 -3.78 -8.10
C LEU A 48 12.64 -5.28 -8.41
N LEU A 49 11.74 -6.12 -7.87
CA LEU A 49 11.70 -7.55 -8.15
C LEU A 49 11.42 -7.82 -9.63
N LEU A 50 10.43 -7.14 -10.20
CA LEU A 50 10.03 -7.31 -11.59
C LEU A 50 11.11 -6.82 -12.57
N GLU A 51 11.87 -5.80 -12.20
CA GLU A 51 12.97 -5.30 -13.03
C GLU A 51 14.23 -6.18 -12.93
N GLY A 52 14.32 -7.07 -11.94
CA GLY A 52 15.48 -7.94 -11.72
C GLY A 52 16.74 -7.18 -11.31
N ARG A 53 16.62 -6.00 -10.67
CA ARG A 53 17.79 -5.15 -10.37
C ARG A 53 18.78 -5.76 -9.38
N TYR A 54 18.32 -6.71 -8.56
CA TYR A 54 19.12 -7.30 -7.47
C TYR A 54 19.18 -8.83 -7.52
N THR A 55 18.59 -9.46 -8.54
CA THR A 55 18.34 -10.90 -8.61
C THR A 55 18.16 -11.36 -10.06
N LEU A 56 17.88 -12.66 -10.29
CA LEU A 56 17.59 -13.18 -11.63
C LEU A 56 16.37 -12.47 -12.22
N LYS A 57 16.47 -12.04 -13.48
CA LYS A 57 15.37 -11.39 -14.19
C LYS A 57 14.35 -12.43 -14.67
N VAL A 58 13.40 -12.76 -13.79
CA VAL A 58 12.34 -13.74 -14.05
C VAL A 58 11.18 -13.13 -14.83
N ALA A 59 10.86 -11.86 -14.59
CA ALA A 59 9.67 -11.25 -15.18
C ALA A 59 9.85 -10.92 -16.68
N PRO A 60 8.79 -11.10 -17.49
CA PRO A 60 8.82 -10.68 -18.89
C PRO A 60 8.88 -9.14 -19.00
N PRO A 61 9.47 -8.58 -20.07
CA PRO A 61 9.75 -7.14 -20.16
C PRO A 61 8.52 -6.23 -19.99
N ASN A 62 7.37 -6.64 -20.54
CA ASN A 62 6.12 -5.87 -20.50
C ASN A 62 5.48 -5.79 -19.10
N LEU A 63 5.87 -6.68 -18.18
CA LEU A 63 5.24 -6.78 -16.87
C LEU A 63 5.68 -5.64 -15.95
N SER A 64 6.92 -5.16 -16.10
CA SER A 64 7.42 -3.96 -15.41
C SER A 64 6.65 -2.71 -15.83
N ASP A 65 6.30 -2.56 -17.11
CA ASP A 65 5.56 -1.39 -17.62
C ASP A 65 4.11 -1.37 -17.14
N ASN A 66 3.47 -2.54 -17.12
CA ASN A 66 2.14 -2.68 -16.52
C ASN A 66 2.17 -2.32 -15.03
N TRP A 67 3.19 -2.80 -14.30
CA TRP A 67 3.33 -2.48 -12.88
C TRP A 67 3.52 -0.98 -12.62
N ARG A 68 4.36 -0.31 -13.41
CA ARG A 68 4.53 1.15 -13.33
C ARG A 68 3.22 1.90 -13.55
N THR A 69 2.37 1.39 -14.45
CA THR A 69 1.04 1.96 -14.69
C THR A 69 0.15 1.80 -13.44
N HIS A 70 0.11 0.62 -12.84
CA HIS A 70 -0.62 0.41 -11.59
C HIS A 70 -0.10 1.26 -10.43
N LYS A 71 1.23 1.36 -10.26
CA LYS A 71 1.84 2.25 -9.27
C LYS A 71 1.40 3.70 -9.49
N ARG A 72 1.46 4.20 -10.73
CA ARG A 72 1.00 5.57 -11.05
C ARG A 72 -0.47 5.78 -10.69
N THR A 73 -1.35 4.85 -11.06
CA THR A 73 -2.77 4.92 -10.70
C THR A 73 -2.97 4.95 -9.19
N PHE A 74 -2.21 4.15 -8.42
CA PHE A 74 -2.25 4.17 -6.96
C PHE A 74 -1.78 5.51 -6.41
N THR A 75 -0.67 6.05 -6.91
CA THR A 75 -0.16 7.38 -6.57
C THR A 75 -1.21 8.47 -6.84
N ASP A 76 -1.92 8.44 -7.97
CA ASP A 76 -2.98 9.39 -8.29
C ASP A 76 -4.14 9.32 -7.28
N VAL A 77 -4.51 8.11 -6.85
CA VAL A 77 -5.53 7.90 -5.81
C VAL A 77 -5.07 8.47 -4.47
N ILE A 78 -3.81 8.24 -4.10
CA ILE A 78 -3.20 8.79 -2.88
C ILE A 78 -3.24 10.33 -2.91
N TRP A 79 -2.88 10.95 -4.03
CA TRP A 79 -2.93 12.40 -4.18
C TRP A 79 -4.34 12.96 -4.05
N ALA A 80 -5.34 12.26 -4.62
CA ALA A 80 -6.73 12.64 -4.47
C ALA A 80 -7.20 12.53 -3.01
N ALA A 81 -6.81 11.46 -2.31
CA ALA A 81 -7.10 11.27 -0.89
C ALA A 81 -6.45 12.37 -0.02
N ARG A 82 -5.20 12.75 -0.31
CA ARG A 82 -4.52 13.89 0.33
C ARG A 82 -5.27 15.21 0.10
N GLY A 83 -5.72 15.46 -1.12
CA GLY A 83 -6.53 16.64 -1.46
C GLY A 83 -7.83 16.67 -0.66
N ALA A 84 -8.47 15.51 -0.48
CA ALA A 84 -9.65 15.36 0.37
C ALA A 84 -9.33 15.67 1.84
N ALA A 85 -8.28 15.06 2.40
CA ALA A 85 -7.83 15.28 3.77
C ALA A 85 -7.57 16.77 4.05
N THR A 86 -6.87 17.44 3.13
CA THR A 86 -6.58 18.89 3.21
C THR A 86 -7.87 19.71 3.19
N SER A 87 -8.84 19.33 2.35
CA SER A 87 -10.13 20.03 2.27
C SER A 87 -10.96 19.85 3.56
N VAL A 88 -10.94 18.64 4.15
CA VAL A 88 -11.59 18.39 5.45
C VAL A 88 -10.86 19.15 6.57
N GLN A 89 -9.53 19.19 6.56
CA GLN A 89 -8.72 19.94 7.52
C GLN A 89 -9.05 21.44 7.47
N VAL A 90 -9.12 22.03 6.27
CA VAL A 90 -9.49 23.45 6.12
C VAL A 90 -10.89 23.69 6.66
N ARG A 91 -11.88 22.86 6.31
CA ARG A 91 -13.24 22.99 6.86
C ARG A 91 -13.26 22.88 8.39
N ASN A 92 -12.51 21.94 8.96
CA ASN A 92 -12.40 21.77 10.39
C ASN A 92 -11.73 22.98 11.06
N THR A 93 -10.71 23.55 10.41
CA THR A 93 -10.04 24.78 10.85
C THR A 93 -11.00 25.97 10.81
N ASP A 94 -11.78 26.13 9.74
CA ASP A 94 -12.81 27.17 9.61
C ASP A 94 -13.85 27.03 10.74
N PHE A 95 -14.27 25.80 11.06
CA PHE A 95 -15.20 25.55 12.15
C PHE A 95 -14.62 26.01 13.50
N ILE A 96 -13.38 25.63 13.80
CA ILE A 96 -12.71 25.95 15.07
C ILE A 96 -12.36 27.44 15.20
N GLN A 97 -11.88 28.06 14.12
CA GLN A 97 -11.25 29.39 14.17
C GLN A 97 -12.17 30.53 13.72
N VAL A 98 -13.22 30.23 12.95
CA VAL A 98 -14.16 31.23 12.45
C VAL A 98 -15.53 31.03 13.08
N ILE A 99 -16.11 29.84 12.93
CA ILE A 99 -17.47 29.58 13.38
C ILE A 99 -17.57 29.64 14.91
N LEU A 100 -16.84 28.79 15.64
CA LEU A 100 -16.95 28.73 17.10
C LEU A 100 -16.68 30.09 17.79
N PRO A 101 -15.66 30.88 17.42
CA PRO A 101 -15.44 32.21 17.97
C PRO A 101 -16.57 33.18 17.63
N ALA A 102 -17.08 33.18 16.40
CA ALA A 102 -18.20 34.03 15.99
C ALA A 102 -19.46 33.75 16.83
N LEU A 103 -19.71 32.49 17.22
CA LEU A 103 -20.84 32.15 18.10
C LEU A 103 -20.65 32.72 19.52
N GLY A 104 -19.43 32.71 20.03
CA GLY A 104 -19.07 33.25 21.35
C GLY A 104 -18.94 34.78 21.41
N ASP A 105 -18.82 35.47 20.28
CA ASP A 105 -18.65 36.93 20.22
C ASP A 105 -19.96 37.66 20.58
N PRO A 106 -20.00 38.47 21.66
CA PRO A 106 -21.19 39.23 22.03
C PRO A 106 -21.49 40.41 21.09
N SER A 107 -20.51 40.85 20.30
CA SER A 107 -20.66 41.97 19.37
C SER A 107 -21.35 41.59 18.05
N MET A 108 -21.34 40.30 17.70
CA MET A 108 -22.00 39.79 16.50
C MET A 108 -23.50 39.62 16.70
N SER A 109 -24.29 40.14 15.75
CA SER A 109 -25.75 39.94 15.78
C SER A 109 -26.11 38.48 15.55
N ARG A 110 -27.28 38.07 16.07
CA ARG A 110 -27.83 36.72 15.89
C ARG A 110 -27.96 36.34 14.42
N GLU A 111 -28.46 37.26 13.60
CA GLU A 111 -28.65 37.07 12.16
C GLU A 111 -27.31 36.85 11.45
N SER A 112 -26.26 37.56 11.88
CA SER A 112 -24.91 37.41 11.36
C SER A 112 -24.36 36.02 11.69
N LYS A 113 -24.53 35.54 12.92
CA LYS A 113 -24.12 34.18 13.34
C LYS A 113 -24.84 33.09 12.54
N ILE A 114 -26.15 33.23 12.33
CA ILE A 114 -26.95 32.30 11.51
C ILE A 114 -26.46 32.28 10.06
N LYS A 115 -26.12 33.44 9.51
CA LYS A 115 -25.58 33.56 8.14
C LYS A 115 -24.21 32.88 7.99
N GLU A 116 -23.31 33.04 8.96
CA GLU A 116 -22.02 32.34 8.96
C GLU A 116 -22.19 30.82 9.00
N LEU A 117 -23.06 30.32 9.89
CA LEU A 117 -23.39 28.89 9.95
C LEU A 117 -24.01 28.38 8.65
N GLY A 118 -24.94 29.13 8.03
CA GLY A 118 -25.53 28.77 6.74
C GLY A 118 -24.48 28.67 5.63
N THR A 119 -23.53 29.62 5.60
CA THR A 119 -22.41 29.61 4.64
C THR A 119 -21.53 28.38 4.84
N PHE A 120 -21.21 28.03 6.09
CA PHE A 120 -20.44 26.83 6.42
C PHE A 120 -21.15 25.53 5.99
N ILE A 121 -22.45 25.40 6.28
CA ILE A 121 -23.25 24.21 5.99
C ILE A 121 -23.35 23.94 4.49
N THR A 122 -23.54 24.98 3.67
CA THR A 122 -23.77 24.85 2.22
C THR A 122 -22.55 24.45 1.40
N ARG A 123 -21.34 24.49 1.98
CA ARG A 123 -20.11 24.08 1.29
C ARG A 123 -20.15 22.58 0.98
N SER A 124 -19.92 22.23 -0.28
CA SER A 124 -19.98 20.84 -0.80
C SER A 124 -18.78 19.98 -0.36
N PRO A 125 -18.97 18.65 -0.18
CA PRO A 125 -17.89 17.73 0.15
C PRO A 125 -16.85 17.65 -0.98
N PRO A 126 -15.59 17.27 -0.66
CA PRO A 126 -14.58 17.00 -1.66
C PRO A 126 -15.03 15.88 -2.61
N LYS A 127 -14.75 16.03 -3.91
CA LYS A 127 -15.13 15.04 -4.93
C LYS A 127 -14.69 13.61 -4.60
N PHE A 128 -13.54 13.46 -3.94
CA PHE A 128 -13.02 12.16 -3.50
C PHE A 128 -13.99 11.42 -2.57
N LEU A 129 -14.78 12.12 -1.75
CA LEU A 129 -15.75 11.49 -0.83
C LEU A 129 -17.03 11.06 -1.53
N THR A 130 -17.28 11.52 -2.75
CA THR A 130 -18.53 11.29 -3.48
C THR A 130 -18.33 10.50 -4.78
N SER A 131 -17.09 10.30 -5.21
CA SER A 131 -16.77 9.70 -6.50
C SER A 131 -16.60 8.18 -6.39
N THR A 132 -17.24 7.44 -7.29
CA THR A 132 -16.98 5.99 -7.47
C THR A 132 -15.68 5.73 -8.24
N GLU A 133 -15.11 6.74 -8.91
CA GLU A 133 -13.92 6.63 -9.76
C GLU A 133 -12.71 6.08 -9.00
N THR A 134 -12.57 6.41 -7.71
CA THR A 134 -11.50 5.87 -6.86
C THR A 134 -11.65 4.36 -6.71
N ALA A 135 -12.85 3.88 -6.38
CA ALA A 135 -13.10 2.45 -6.22
C ALA A 135 -12.84 1.70 -7.53
N ASP A 136 -13.26 2.26 -8.67
CA ASP A 136 -13.03 1.68 -9.99
C ASP A 136 -11.53 1.58 -10.33
N LYS A 137 -10.75 2.64 -10.06
CA LYS A 137 -9.29 2.65 -10.27
C LYS A 137 -8.59 1.58 -9.45
N LEU A 138 -8.97 1.42 -8.19
CA LEU A 138 -8.36 0.45 -7.29
C LEU A 138 -8.81 -0.99 -7.61
N GLY A 139 -10.07 -1.18 -8.01
CA GLY A 139 -10.55 -2.42 -8.57
C GLY A 139 -9.74 -2.85 -9.80
N GLY A 140 -9.46 -1.89 -10.69
CA GLY A 140 -8.59 -2.12 -11.86
C GLY A 140 -7.16 -2.55 -11.49
N ILE A 141 -6.58 -1.99 -10.42
CA ILE A 141 -5.27 -2.44 -9.91
C ILE A 141 -5.36 -3.86 -9.38
N ASN A 142 -6.38 -4.18 -8.57
CA ASN A 142 -6.56 -5.51 -7.99
C ASN A 142 -6.68 -6.60 -9.08
N THR A 143 -7.45 -6.34 -10.14
CA THR A 143 -7.53 -7.22 -11.31
C THR A 143 -6.16 -7.35 -11.98
N GLY A 144 -5.46 -6.23 -12.19
CA GLY A 144 -4.12 -6.22 -12.79
C GLY A 144 -3.07 -7.02 -12.01
N ILE A 145 -3.13 -7.01 -10.67
CA ILE A 145 -2.26 -7.84 -9.82
C ILE A 145 -2.42 -9.32 -10.12
N THR A 146 -3.66 -9.79 -10.37
CA THR A 146 -3.92 -11.19 -10.74
C THR A 146 -3.25 -11.58 -12.04
N ASP A 147 -3.34 -10.71 -13.05
CA ASP A 147 -2.72 -10.93 -14.34
C ASP A 147 -1.19 -10.88 -14.25
N ILE A 148 -0.65 -9.98 -13.44
CA ILE A 148 0.79 -9.89 -13.17
C ILE A 148 1.29 -11.17 -12.53
N LEU A 149 0.62 -11.64 -11.48
CA LEU A 149 1.04 -12.84 -10.77
C LEU A 149 1.06 -14.04 -11.72
N LYS A 150 -0.02 -14.25 -12.46
CA LYS A 150 -0.13 -15.34 -13.45
C LYS A 150 1.02 -15.30 -14.47
N LYS A 151 1.27 -14.14 -15.08
CA LYS A 151 2.33 -13.98 -16.09
C LYS A 151 3.73 -14.18 -15.50
N TYR A 152 3.94 -13.77 -14.24
CA TYR A 152 5.20 -14.00 -13.55
C TYR A 152 5.41 -15.50 -13.28
N GLU A 153 4.39 -16.20 -12.77
CA GLU A 153 4.43 -17.64 -12.52
C GLU A 153 4.73 -18.43 -13.79
N GLU A 154 4.05 -18.13 -14.90
CA GLU A 154 4.30 -18.75 -16.20
C GLU A 154 5.75 -18.53 -16.69
N SER A 155 6.30 -17.34 -16.46
CA SER A 155 7.69 -17.02 -16.82
C SER A 155 8.69 -17.76 -15.92
N ALA A 156 8.41 -17.81 -14.61
CA ALA A 156 9.22 -18.52 -13.64
C ALA A 156 9.24 -20.03 -13.91
N ASP A 157 8.10 -20.64 -14.24
CA ASP A 157 8.02 -22.06 -14.58
C ASP A 157 8.83 -22.41 -15.84
N LYS A 158 8.76 -21.56 -16.87
CA LYS A 158 9.59 -21.71 -18.08
C LYS A 158 11.07 -21.62 -17.76
N MET A 159 11.48 -20.67 -16.93
CA MET A 159 12.88 -20.52 -16.53
C MET A 159 13.37 -21.73 -15.70
N ILE A 160 12.56 -22.22 -14.76
CA ILE A 160 12.88 -23.41 -13.97
C ILE A 160 13.01 -24.64 -14.87
N ALA A 161 12.12 -24.82 -15.85
CA ALA A 161 12.21 -25.92 -16.81
C ALA A 161 13.52 -25.86 -17.61
N SER A 162 13.89 -24.69 -18.13
CA SER A 162 15.16 -24.49 -18.84
C SER A 162 16.37 -24.82 -17.96
N VAL A 163 16.39 -24.38 -16.71
CA VAL A 163 17.49 -24.67 -15.78
C VAL A 163 17.57 -26.16 -15.45
N LYS A 164 16.43 -26.86 -15.36
CA LYS A 164 16.41 -28.32 -15.17
C LYS A 164 16.97 -29.07 -16.38
N ASP A 165 16.69 -28.61 -17.59
CA ASP A 165 17.26 -29.18 -18.82
C ASP A 165 18.78 -28.99 -18.86
N ASP A 166 19.27 -27.82 -18.46
CA ASP A 166 20.71 -27.53 -18.35
C ASP A 166 21.39 -28.42 -17.29
N ILE A 167 20.77 -28.62 -16.13
CA ILE A 167 21.25 -29.56 -15.10
C ILE A 167 21.34 -30.98 -15.67
N ALA A 168 20.29 -31.46 -16.35
CA ALA A 168 20.28 -32.81 -16.91
C ALA A 168 21.39 -33.00 -17.97
N LYS A 169 21.65 -31.97 -18.78
CA LYS A 169 22.76 -31.97 -19.75
C LYS A 169 24.12 -32.02 -19.04
N LEU A 170 24.34 -31.20 -18.02
CA LEU A 170 25.59 -31.19 -17.24
C LEU A 170 25.82 -32.54 -16.52
N GLU A 171 24.76 -33.16 -16.00
CA GLU A 171 24.83 -34.49 -15.37
C GLU A 171 25.23 -35.56 -16.39
N ALA A 172 24.65 -35.55 -17.60
CA ALA A 172 25.02 -36.48 -18.67
C ALA A 172 26.49 -36.30 -19.13
N GLU A 173 26.97 -35.05 -19.25
CA GLU A 173 28.36 -34.76 -19.62
C GLU A 173 29.35 -35.21 -18.53
N ARG A 174 29.02 -34.97 -17.25
CA ARG A 174 29.80 -35.45 -16.10
C ARG A 174 29.93 -36.98 -16.12
N ASP A 175 28.83 -37.67 -16.38
CA ASP A 175 28.81 -39.13 -16.37
C ASP A 175 29.62 -39.70 -17.54
N GLN A 176 29.55 -39.08 -18.73
CA GLN A 176 30.43 -39.42 -19.86
C GLN A 176 31.92 -39.16 -19.56
N GLN A 177 32.26 -38.09 -18.82
CA GLN A 177 33.64 -37.85 -18.40
C GLN A 177 34.13 -38.95 -17.45
N LYS A 178 33.32 -39.34 -16.46
CA LYS A 178 33.65 -40.42 -15.51
C LYS A 178 33.85 -41.76 -16.21
N GLU A 179 33.07 -42.06 -17.25
CA GLU A 179 33.28 -43.26 -18.07
C GLU A 179 34.61 -43.21 -18.84
N LYS A 180 34.93 -42.08 -19.50
CA LYS A 180 36.21 -41.91 -20.21
C LYS A 180 37.42 -42.01 -19.28
N GLU A 181 37.31 -41.50 -18.06
CA GLU A 181 38.36 -41.59 -17.04
C GLU A 181 38.58 -43.04 -16.58
N LYS A 182 37.50 -43.81 -16.34
CA LYS A 182 37.58 -45.25 -16.02
C LYS A 182 38.23 -46.05 -17.14
N ASP A 183 37.79 -45.87 -18.39
CA ASP A 183 38.38 -46.55 -19.56
C ASP A 183 39.87 -46.24 -19.72
N SER A 184 40.28 -45.01 -19.40
CA SER A 184 41.67 -44.57 -19.48
C SER A 184 42.53 -45.16 -18.35
N GLN A 185 41.95 -45.36 -17.16
CA GLN A 185 42.61 -46.02 -16.04
C GLN A 185 42.78 -47.53 -16.29
N GLU A 186 41.76 -48.22 -16.80
CA GLU A 186 41.84 -49.65 -17.14
C GLU A 186 42.89 -49.93 -18.22
N LYS A 187 42.97 -49.09 -19.27
CA LYS A 187 44.00 -49.19 -20.31
C LYS A 187 45.42 -48.96 -19.79
N LYS A 188 45.60 -48.17 -18.73
CA LYS A 188 46.90 -47.96 -18.06
C LYS A 188 47.24 -49.10 -17.10
N GLY A 189 46.25 -49.69 -16.42
CA GLY A 189 46.42 -50.82 -15.51
C GLY A 189 46.81 -52.13 -16.22
N GLY A 190 46.41 -52.32 -17.47
CA GLY A 190 46.75 -53.51 -18.27
C GLY A 190 48.17 -53.55 -18.86
N ARG A 191 48.97 -52.48 -18.72
CA ARG A 191 50.33 -52.38 -19.30
C ARG A 191 51.39 -52.04 -18.25
N SER A 192 51.57 -52.88 -17.21
CA SER A 192 52.74 -52.74 -16.33
C SER A 192 53.04 -54.01 -15.53
N TRP A 193 53.78 -54.94 -16.14
CA TRP A 193 54.70 -55.82 -15.40
C TRP A 193 56.10 -55.94 -16.05
N PHE A 194 56.28 -55.52 -17.32
CA PHE A 194 57.58 -55.54 -18.00
C PHE A 194 57.88 -54.19 -18.66
N SER A 195 58.48 -53.22 -17.94
CA SER A 195 59.48 -52.29 -18.50
C SER A 195 59.90 -51.21 -17.49
N SER A 196 61.16 -51.29 -17.08
CA SER A 196 61.85 -50.30 -16.25
C SER A 196 62.32 -49.13 -17.11
N ARG A 197 61.43 -48.22 -17.53
CA ARG A 197 61.85 -46.97 -18.16
C ARG A 197 60.97 -45.79 -17.74
N PRO A 198 61.53 -44.63 -17.34
CA PRO A 198 60.74 -43.48 -16.92
C PRO A 198 60.09 -42.86 -18.15
N VAL A 199 58.77 -42.95 -18.24
CA VAL A 199 57.97 -42.28 -19.30
C VAL A 199 57.44 -40.98 -18.72
N ALA A 200 57.62 -39.90 -19.48
CA ALA A 200 57.17 -38.56 -19.16
C ALA A 200 55.67 -38.52 -18.84
N THR A 201 55.33 -37.88 -17.73
CA THR A 201 53.97 -37.67 -17.24
C THR A 201 53.16 -36.92 -18.30
N PRO A 202 52.07 -37.48 -18.85
CA PRO A 202 51.19 -36.71 -19.72
C PRO A 202 50.51 -35.61 -18.91
N ALA A 203 50.43 -34.41 -19.49
CA ALA A 203 49.79 -33.25 -18.90
C ALA A 203 48.38 -33.59 -18.40
N PRO A 204 47.95 -33.06 -17.24
CA PRO A 204 46.62 -33.31 -16.72
C PRO A 204 45.59 -32.80 -17.74
N ALA A 205 44.69 -33.68 -18.17
CA ALA A 205 43.51 -33.26 -18.91
C ALA A 205 42.74 -32.26 -18.03
N GLU A 206 42.32 -31.13 -18.60
CA GLU A 206 41.46 -30.17 -17.90
C GLU A 206 40.20 -30.90 -17.42
N THR A 207 40.15 -31.21 -16.13
CA THR A 207 38.97 -31.77 -15.49
C THR A 207 37.96 -30.64 -15.33
N VAL A 208 36.90 -30.68 -16.13
CA VAL A 208 35.79 -29.74 -15.97
C VAL A 208 35.09 -30.04 -14.64
N ASP A 209 34.96 -29.02 -13.79
CA ASP A 209 34.22 -29.13 -12.53
C ASP A 209 32.71 -29.06 -12.78
N TYR A 210 32.15 -30.18 -13.21
CA TYR A 210 30.71 -30.32 -13.46
C TYR A 210 29.89 -30.23 -12.17
N ASP A 211 30.42 -30.68 -11.03
CA ASP A 211 29.67 -30.68 -9.77
C ASP A 211 29.44 -29.24 -9.27
N SER A 212 30.44 -28.34 -9.41
CA SER A 212 30.24 -26.91 -9.14
C SER A 212 29.19 -26.28 -10.06
N LYS A 213 29.25 -26.55 -11.37
CA LYS A 213 28.26 -25.99 -12.33
C LYS A 213 26.83 -26.46 -12.03
N ILE A 214 26.65 -27.74 -11.69
CA ILE A 214 25.34 -28.28 -11.32
C ILE A 214 24.84 -27.63 -10.02
N ALA A 215 25.72 -27.39 -9.05
CA ALA A 215 25.36 -26.70 -7.82
C ALA A 215 24.92 -25.25 -8.09
N ASP A 216 25.62 -24.53 -8.96
CA ASP A 216 25.26 -23.16 -9.36
C ASP A 216 23.87 -23.11 -10.04
N GLU A 217 23.58 -24.03 -10.97
CA GLU A 217 22.26 -24.10 -11.60
C GLU A 217 21.14 -24.45 -10.60
N LYS A 218 21.40 -25.37 -9.65
CA LYS A 218 20.43 -25.68 -8.57
C LYS A 218 20.15 -24.45 -7.71
N SER A 219 21.17 -23.64 -7.41
CA SER A 219 21.03 -22.38 -6.67
C SER A 219 20.17 -21.34 -7.41
N LYS A 220 20.20 -21.33 -8.75
CA LYS A 220 19.29 -20.48 -9.54
C LYS A 220 17.83 -20.87 -9.35
N ILE A 221 17.49 -22.16 -9.32
CA ILE A 221 16.12 -22.63 -9.06
C ILE A 221 15.65 -22.15 -7.68
N GLU A 222 16.48 -22.31 -6.65
CA GLU A 222 16.17 -21.83 -5.30
C GLU A 222 15.93 -20.32 -5.27
N THR A 223 16.77 -19.55 -5.96
CA THR A 223 16.62 -18.10 -6.11
C THR A 223 15.28 -17.73 -6.77
N ILE A 224 14.91 -18.40 -7.87
CA ILE A 224 13.64 -18.14 -8.57
C ILE A 224 12.44 -18.44 -7.67
N ASN A 225 12.46 -19.55 -6.93
CA ASN A 225 11.39 -19.91 -6.00
C ASN A 225 11.26 -18.88 -4.87
N LYS A 226 12.38 -18.45 -4.29
CA LYS A 226 12.38 -17.41 -3.25
C LYS A 226 11.79 -16.09 -3.77
N GLN A 227 12.14 -15.68 -4.98
CA GLN A 227 11.57 -14.47 -5.59
C GLN A 227 10.06 -14.62 -5.84
N ARG A 228 9.61 -15.83 -6.24
CA ARG A 228 8.18 -16.12 -6.43
C ARG A 228 7.41 -15.96 -5.12
N ASP A 229 7.94 -16.51 -4.03
CA ASP A 229 7.31 -16.42 -2.71
C ASP A 229 7.27 -14.98 -2.19
N ASP A 230 8.37 -14.22 -2.34
CA ASP A 230 8.44 -12.82 -1.94
C ASP A 230 7.47 -11.94 -2.74
N LEU A 231 7.42 -12.12 -4.07
CA LEU A 231 6.46 -11.44 -4.92
C LEU A 231 5.02 -11.76 -4.52
N ASN A 232 4.71 -13.04 -4.29
CA ASN A 232 3.39 -13.49 -3.87
C ASN A 232 2.96 -12.83 -2.55
N SER A 233 3.83 -12.84 -1.55
CA SER A 233 3.56 -12.21 -0.26
C SER A 233 3.32 -10.71 -0.40
N LYS A 234 4.18 -9.99 -1.13
CA LYS A 234 4.04 -8.54 -1.33
C LYS A 234 2.77 -8.18 -2.11
N LEU A 235 2.40 -8.94 -3.13
CA LEU A 235 1.17 -8.72 -3.89
C LEU A 235 -0.09 -9.00 -3.06
N ALA A 236 -0.04 -10.00 -2.17
CA ALA A 236 -1.13 -10.27 -1.23
C ALA A 236 -1.33 -9.11 -0.25
N ASP A 237 -0.24 -8.58 0.31
CA ASP A 237 -0.30 -7.42 1.20
C ASP A 237 -0.85 -6.18 0.49
N ILE A 238 -0.42 -5.92 -0.75
CA ILE A 238 -0.93 -4.80 -1.55
C ILE A 238 -2.43 -4.97 -1.78
N ARG A 239 -2.91 -6.15 -2.19
CA ARG A 239 -4.35 -6.40 -2.38
C ARG A 239 -5.15 -6.16 -1.11
N PHE A 240 -4.64 -6.62 0.03
CA PHE A 240 -5.27 -6.37 1.32
C PHE A 240 -5.37 -4.86 1.58
N ALA A 241 -4.27 -4.13 1.42
CA ALA A 241 -4.23 -2.68 1.60
C ALA A 241 -5.19 -1.94 0.65
N LEU A 242 -5.27 -2.37 -0.63
CA LEU A 242 -6.15 -1.79 -1.63
C LEU A 242 -7.64 -1.97 -1.33
N ASN A 243 -8.01 -3.03 -0.61
CA ASN A 243 -9.39 -3.25 -0.20
C ASN A 243 -9.75 -2.47 1.07
N THR A 244 -8.80 -2.30 2.00
CA THR A 244 -9.07 -1.75 3.32
C THR A 244 -8.87 -0.23 3.40
N ILE A 245 -7.77 0.28 2.87
CA ILE A 245 -7.40 1.70 2.99
C ILE A 245 -8.46 2.64 2.40
N PRO A 246 -9.00 2.43 1.18
CA PRO A 246 -9.88 3.42 0.55
C PRO A 246 -11.22 3.54 1.27
N GLU A 247 -11.77 2.41 1.71
CA GLU A 247 -12.99 2.37 2.50
C GLU A 247 -12.78 3.11 3.82
N GLN A 248 -11.69 2.83 4.53
CA GLN A 248 -11.40 3.48 5.81
C GLN A 248 -11.08 4.98 5.67
N VAL A 249 -10.34 5.39 4.64
CA VAL A 249 -10.06 6.80 4.34
C VAL A 249 -11.36 7.53 3.98
N GLY A 250 -12.15 6.97 3.06
CA GLY A 250 -13.44 7.52 2.66
C GLY A 250 -14.39 7.67 3.84
N GLN A 251 -14.48 6.64 4.68
CA GLN A 251 -15.30 6.64 5.88
C GLN A 251 -14.83 7.71 6.88
N CYS A 252 -13.54 7.75 7.26
CA CYS A 252 -13.01 8.71 8.24
C CYS A 252 -13.27 10.16 7.83
N PHE A 253 -13.01 10.48 6.56
CA PHE A 253 -13.16 11.84 6.05
C PHE A 253 -14.64 12.21 5.90
N SER A 254 -15.48 11.28 5.45
CA SER A 254 -16.93 11.50 5.33
C SER A 254 -17.60 11.63 6.69
N THR A 255 -17.23 10.80 7.66
CA THR A 255 -17.66 10.88 9.05
C THR A 255 -17.31 12.24 9.64
N THR A 256 -16.04 12.67 9.53
CA THR A 256 -15.60 14.00 10.01
C THR A 256 -16.40 15.13 9.35
N TRP A 257 -16.57 15.07 8.02
CA TRP A 257 -17.33 16.07 7.28
C TRP A 257 -18.79 16.16 7.73
N THR A 258 -19.41 14.99 7.94
CA THR A 258 -20.81 14.85 8.36
C THR A 258 -21.00 15.39 9.77
N HIS A 259 -20.11 15.05 10.70
CA HIS A 259 -20.17 15.57 12.07
C HIS A 259 -20.06 17.09 12.11
N LEU A 260 -19.08 17.67 11.42
CA LEU A 260 -18.94 19.13 11.33
C LEU A 260 -20.22 19.80 10.79
N THR A 261 -20.82 19.18 9.77
CA THR A 261 -22.03 19.71 9.13
C THR A 261 -23.24 19.60 10.06
N ASN A 262 -23.42 18.47 10.71
CA ASN A 262 -24.51 18.24 11.67
C ASN A 262 -24.39 19.16 12.88
N ASP A 263 -23.19 19.30 13.45
CA ASP A 263 -22.96 20.22 14.57
C ASP A 263 -23.28 21.67 14.17
N ALA A 264 -22.86 22.12 12.99
CA ALA A 264 -23.22 23.43 12.48
C ALA A 264 -24.74 23.60 12.27
N ILE A 265 -25.44 22.58 11.75
CA ILE A 265 -26.90 22.57 11.60
C ILE A 265 -27.57 22.69 12.97
N HIS A 266 -27.15 21.92 13.97
CA HIS A 266 -27.71 21.99 15.32
C HIS A 266 -27.49 23.37 15.95
N LEU A 267 -26.29 23.93 15.83
CA LEU A 267 -25.98 25.28 16.29
C LEU A 267 -26.86 26.33 15.60
N LYS A 268 -27.09 26.19 14.29
CA LYS A 268 -27.96 27.09 13.51
C LYS A 268 -29.41 27.02 13.95
N ASN A 269 -29.98 25.81 14.01
CA ASN A 269 -31.38 25.60 14.41
C ASN A 269 -31.66 26.13 15.81
N ARG A 270 -30.70 25.93 16.71
CA ARG A 270 -30.75 26.47 18.07
C ARG A 270 -30.73 27.99 18.07
N MET A 271 -29.85 28.60 17.30
CA MET A 271 -29.83 30.05 17.12
C MET A 271 -31.09 30.57 16.44
N GLU A 272 -31.79 29.80 15.59
CA GLU A 272 -33.03 30.23 14.94
C GLU A 272 -34.26 30.19 15.87
N GLY A 273 -34.12 29.61 17.06
CA GLY A 273 -35.12 29.73 18.14
C GLY A 273 -35.80 28.43 18.53
N SER A 274 -35.06 27.31 18.54
CA SER A 274 -35.68 25.99 18.70
C SER A 274 -35.41 25.26 20.03
N THR A 275 -34.51 25.71 20.92
CA THR A 275 -34.30 25.05 22.24
C THR A 275 -33.87 26.01 23.36
N SER A 276 -34.26 25.72 24.61
CA SER A 276 -33.88 26.44 25.85
C SER A 276 -32.53 25.99 26.44
N ASP A 277 -31.81 25.12 25.73
CA ASP A 277 -30.59 24.51 26.25
C ASP A 277 -29.48 25.57 26.45
N PRO A 278 -28.44 25.30 27.27
CA PRO A 278 -27.22 26.12 27.37
C PRO A 278 -26.21 25.82 26.25
N LEU A 279 -25.65 26.86 25.60
CA LEU A 279 -24.70 26.71 24.48
C LEU A 279 -23.64 25.65 24.81
N PRO A 280 -23.19 24.84 23.83
CA PRO A 280 -22.20 23.81 24.10
C PRO A 280 -20.92 24.46 24.66
N ASP A 281 -20.19 23.69 25.46
CA ASP A 281 -18.86 24.10 25.91
C ASP A 281 -17.94 24.25 24.69
N ILE A 282 -17.80 25.50 24.23
CA ILE A 282 -17.02 25.85 23.04
C ILE A 282 -15.56 25.41 23.22
N ALA A 283 -15.01 25.47 24.43
CA ALA A 283 -13.64 25.09 24.70
C ALA A 283 -13.44 23.57 24.54
N LEU A 284 -14.39 22.78 25.05
CA LEU A 284 -14.41 21.34 24.87
C LEU A 284 -14.52 20.95 23.38
N VAL A 285 -15.50 21.50 22.66
CA VAL A 285 -15.71 21.22 21.22
C VAL A 285 -14.46 21.60 20.42
N THR A 286 -13.88 22.76 20.72
CA THR A 286 -12.61 23.20 20.12
C THR A 286 -11.47 22.20 20.36
N ARG A 287 -11.33 21.68 21.58
CA ARG A 287 -10.29 20.72 21.93
C ARG A 287 -10.42 19.42 21.12
N VAL A 288 -11.64 18.91 20.99
CA VAL A 288 -11.92 17.67 20.25
C VAL A 288 -11.55 17.83 18.78
N TYR A 289 -12.09 18.86 18.12
CA TYR A 289 -11.86 19.07 16.69
C TYR A 289 -10.40 19.40 16.36
N LYS A 290 -9.65 20.01 17.28
CA LYS A 290 -8.19 20.19 17.13
C LYS A 290 -7.43 18.87 16.98
N ALA A 291 -7.82 17.81 17.71
CA ALA A 291 -7.15 16.52 17.61
C ALA A 291 -7.31 15.88 16.22
N ILE A 292 -8.53 15.94 15.65
CA ILE A 292 -8.80 15.52 14.27
C ILE A 292 -8.03 16.39 13.28
N ASN A 293 -7.98 17.71 13.49
CA ASN A 293 -7.27 18.62 12.60
C ASN A 293 -5.78 18.25 12.48
N LEU A 294 -5.14 17.99 13.62
CA LEU A 294 -3.73 17.55 13.67
C LEU A 294 -3.53 16.18 13.00
N ALA A 295 -4.50 15.27 13.10
CA ALA A 295 -4.43 13.99 12.42
C ALA A 295 -4.57 14.13 10.89
N LEU A 296 -5.46 14.99 10.41
CA LEU A 296 -5.62 15.29 8.98
C LEU A 296 -4.39 16.00 8.41
N GLU A 297 -3.79 16.91 9.18
CA GLU A 297 -2.52 17.56 8.82
C GLU A 297 -1.36 16.56 8.76
N TYR A 298 -1.27 15.67 9.75
CA TYR A 298 -0.30 14.58 9.74
C TYR A 298 -0.48 13.69 8.52
N TYR A 299 -1.73 13.31 8.20
CA TYR A 299 -2.03 12.51 7.02
C TYR A 299 -1.58 13.21 5.75
N SER A 300 -1.95 14.49 5.56
CA SER A 300 -1.66 15.23 4.33
C SER A 300 -0.17 15.52 4.14
N THR A 301 0.60 15.56 5.24
CA THR A 301 2.05 15.75 5.24
C THR A 301 2.81 14.45 5.06
N ASN A 302 2.46 13.41 5.82
CA ASN A 302 3.20 12.14 5.81
C ASN A 302 3.01 11.38 4.50
N VAL A 303 1.84 11.50 3.88
CA VAL A 303 1.55 10.93 2.55
C VAL A 303 2.37 11.59 1.43
N ASN A 304 2.94 12.80 1.61
CA ASN A 304 3.87 13.38 0.62
C ASN A 304 5.19 12.63 0.51
N ASN A 305 5.54 11.84 1.52
CA ASN A 305 6.79 11.09 1.55
C ASN A 305 6.63 9.70 0.90
N ALA A 306 5.41 9.34 0.48
CA ALA A 306 5.11 8.15 -0.30
C ALA A 306 5.33 8.41 -1.81
#